data_AF-A0A6B3AI97-F1
#
_entry.id   AF-A0A6B3AI97-F1
#
_cell.length_a   1.000
_cell.length_b   1.000
_cell.length_c   1.000
_cell.angle_alpha   90.00
_cell.angle_beta   90.00
_cell.angle_gamma   90.00
#
_symmetry.space_group_name_H-M   'P 1'
#
loop_
_entity.id
_entity.type
_entity.pdbx_description
1 polymer ?
#
loop_
_entity_poly.entity_id
_entity_poly.type
_entity_poly.pdbx_seq_one_letter_code
_entity_poly.pdbx_strand_id
1 'polypeptide(L)'
;WAGVLPPRRGWRAAEPGLPEPDALRALVSAAVAEFRTRTGELAPEARTRAQLDTIGRDIWSRTVGETGLPVRAVHAAQSLGFLRGTAPAALLASGAWLRLRTPYGSIAVRSAGLGAGLGLSVR
;
A
#
# COMPACT_ATOMS: atom_id res chain seq x y z
N TRP A 1 -3.37 7.03 -19.57
CA TRP A 1 -2.92 6.08 -18.52
C TRP A 1 -2.65 4.74 -19.21
N ALA A 2 -1.42 4.49 -19.66
CA ALA A 2 -1.04 3.13 -20.08
C ALA A 2 -0.65 2.39 -18.80
N GLY A 3 -1.62 1.76 -18.14
CA GLY A 3 -1.37 0.97 -16.95
C GLY A 3 -0.62 -0.31 -17.31
N VAL A 4 0.65 -0.41 -16.97
CA VAL A 4 1.38 -1.68 -17.07
C VAL A 4 0.71 -2.67 -16.12
N LEU A 5 0.29 -3.82 -16.64
CA LEU A 5 -0.32 -4.86 -15.81
C LEU A 5 0.74 -5.52 -14.91
N PRO A 6 0.35 -5.96 -13.69
CA PRO A 6 1.25 -6.72 -12.85
C PRO A 6 1.69 -8.02 -13.55
N PRO A 7 2.92 -8.49 -13.32
CA PRO A 7 3.42 -9.71 -13.94
C PRO A 7 2.59 -10.91 -13.50
N ARG A 8 2.36 -11.84 -14.44
CA ARG A 8 1.63 -13.09 -14.18
C ARG A 8 2.46 -14.12 -13.41
N ARG A 9 3.79 -14.13 -13.64
CA ARG A 9 4.76 -15.08 -13.09
C ARG A 9 5.94 -14.35 -12.45
N GLY A 10 6.84 -15.08 -11.80
CA GLY A 10 8.09 -14.53 -11.24
C GLY A 10 7.96 -13.95 -9.83
N TRP A 11 6.83 -14.18 -9.16
CA TRP A 11 6.60 -13.79 -7.78
C TRP A 11 7.43 -14.66 -6.83
N ARG A 12 8.18 -14.02 -5.94
CA ARG A 12 8.92 -14.66 -4.85
C ARG A 12 8.53 -14.03 -3.52
N ALA A 13 8.74 -14.74 -2.42
CA ALA A 13 8.59 -14.16 -1.09
C ALA A 13 9.45 -12.89 -1.00
N ALA A 14 8.86 -11.79 -0.55
CA ALA A 14 9.61 -10.58 -0.22
C ALA A 14 10.35 -10.77 1.11
N GLU A 15 11.27 -9.86 1.41
CA GLU A 15 11.96 -9.81 2.70
C GLU A 15 10.96 -9.89 3.87
N PRO A 16 11.32 -10.57 4.98
CA PRO A 16 10.53 -10.60 6.20
C PRO A 16 10.21 -9.17 6.70
N GLY A 17 9.16 -9.05 7.52
CA GLY A 17 8.79 -7.77 8.13
C GLY A 17 7.37 -7.29 7.81
N LEU A 18 6.57 -8.09 7.09
CA LEU A 18 5.14 -7.86 7.02
C LEU A 18 4.51 -8.14 8.40
N PRO A 19 3.83 -7.16 9.03
CA PRO A 19 3.15 -7.38 10.30
C PRO A 19 2.02 -8.41 10.21
N GLU A 20 1.66 -8.98 11.36
CA GLU A 20 0.50 -9.86 11.49
C GLU A 20 -0.81 -9.17 11.08
N PRO A 21 -1.84 -9.92 10.65
CA PRO A 21 -3.11 -9.37 10.14
C PRO A 21 -3.77 -8.35 11.06
N ASP A 22 -3.71 -8.56 12.37
CA ASP A 22 -4.28 -7.67 13.38
C ASP A 22 -3.54 -6.32 13.43
N ALA A 23 -2.20 -6.36 13.36
CA ALA A 23 -1.35 -5.17 13.29
C ALA A 23 -1.57 -4.41 11.98
N LEU A 24 -1.78 -5.11 10.86
CA LEU A 24 -2.14 -4.47 9.57
C LEU A 24 -3.46 -3.70 9.67
N ARG A 25 -4.49 -4.28 10.30
CA ARG A 25 -5.79 -3.60 10.51
C ARG A 25 -5.69 -2.42 11.48
N ALA A 26 -4.88 -2.56 12.54
CA ALA A 26 -4.62 -1.48 13.48
C ALA A 26 -3.91 -0.31 12.79
N LEU A 27 -2.91 -0.60 11.95
CA LEU A 27 -2.18 0.39 11.15
C LEU A 27 -3.11 1.15 10.20
N VAL A 28 -4.02 0.46 9.50
CA VAL A 28 -5.00 1.12 8.64
C VAL A 28 -5.93 2.02 9.45
N SER A 29 -6.42 1.54 10.59
CA SER A 29 -7.28 2.32 11.49
C SER A 29 -6.58 3.59 11.97
N ALA A 30 -5.31 3.50 12.34
CA ALA A 30 -4.49 4.64 12.75
C ALA A 30 -4.31 5.65 11.61
N ALA A 31 -4.01 5.18 10.40
CA ALA A 31 -3.84 6.04 9.22
C ALA A 31 -5.14 6.76 8.82
N VAL A 32 -6.29 6.08 8.93
CA VAL A 32 -7.62 6.70 8.73
C VAL A 32 -7.93 7.73 9.80
N ALA A 33 -7.61 7.45 11.07
CA ALA A 33 -7.77 8.40 12.17
C ALA A 33 -6.91 9.65 11.93
N GLU A 34 -5.65 9.49 11.56
CA GLU A 34 -4.75 10.60 11.25
C GLU A 34 -5.27 11.45 10.09
N PHE A 35 -5.74 10.82 9.00
CA PHE A 35 -6.33 11.55 7.87
C PHE A 35 -7.52 12.40 8.33
N ARG A 36 -8.43 11.83 9.13
CA ARG A 36 -9.58 12.56 9.69
C ARG A 36 -9.16 13.73 10.57
N THR A 37 -8.19 13.53 11.46
CA THR A 37 -7.66 14.60 12.32
C THR A 37 -7.09 15.74 11.50
N ARG A 38 -6.12 15.45 10.61
CA ARG A 38 -5.45 16.47 9.79
C ARG A 38 -6.39 17.24 8.88
N THR A 39 -7.41 16.56 8.33
CA THR A 39 -8.40 17.22 7.48
C THR A 39 -9.43 18.01 8.28
N GLY A 40 -9.74 17.59 9.51
CA GLY A 40 -10.59 18.31 10.45
C GLY A 40 -9.97 19.62 10.93
N GLU A 41 -8.65 19.64 11.15
CA GLU A 41 -7.88 20.82 11.58
C GLU A 41 -7.75 21.91 10.51
N LEU A 42 -8.01 21.59 9.23
CA LEU A 42 -8.00 22.59 8.16
C LEU A 42 -9.13 23.61 8.35
N ALA A 43 -8.80 24.89 8.19
CA ALA A 43 -9.80 25.94 8.02
C ALA A 43 -10.70 25.62 6.81
N PRO A 44 -11.99 26.01 6.83
CA PRO A 44 -12.94 25.70 5.75
C PRO A 44 -12.42 26.06 4.34
N GLU A 45 -11.71 27.19 4.21
CA GLU A 45 -11.16 27.71 2.96
C GLU A 45 -9.96 26.88 2.47
N ALA A 46 -9.24 26.24 3.40
CA ALA A 46 -8.09 25.39 3.11
C ALA A 46 -8.46 23.93 2.81
N ARG A 47 -9.72 23.51 3.02
CA ARG A 47 -10.25 22.17 2.72
C ARG A 47 -10.48 21.93 1.23
N THR A 48 -9.46 22.23 0.43
CA THR A 48 -9.48 22.05 -1.03
C THR A 48 -9.10 20.62 -1.41
N ARG A 49 -9.51 20.19 -2.61
CA ARG A 49 -9.13 18.88 -3.15
C ARG A 49 -7.62 18.66 -3.17
N ALA A 50 -6.85 19.68 -3.57
CA ALA A 50 -5.39 19.61 -3.64
C ALA A 50 -4.76 19.39 -2.25
N GLN A 51 -5.30 20.02 -1.21
CA GLN A 51 -4.82 19.84 0.16
C GLN A 51 -5.15 18.44 0.69
N LEU A 52 -6.38 17.98 0.46
CA LEU A 52 -6.79 16.61 0.82
C LEU A 52 -5.95 15.55 0.11
N ASP A 53 -5.66 15.73 -1.18
CA ASP A 53 -4.80 14.83 -1.96
C ASP A 53 -3.35 14.86 -1.46
N THR A 54 -2.88 16.00 -0.94
CA THR A 54 -1.54 16.12 -0.35
C THR A 54 -1.45 15.37 0.97
N ILE A 55 -2.42 15.56 1.87
CA ILE A 55 -2.50 14.81 3.14
C ILE A 55 -2.65 13.32 2.86
N GLY A 56 -3.54 12.95 1.94
CA GLY A 56 -3.73 11.56 1.54
C GLY A 56 -2.47 10.95 0.98
N ARG A 57 -1.76 11.65 0.08
CA ARG A 57 -0.49 11.15 -0.47
C ARG A 57 0.54 10.90 0.61
N ASP A 58 0.70 11.83 1.56
CA ASP A 58 1.63 11.65 2.68
C ASP A 58 1.30 10.38 3.48
N ILE A 59 0.07 10.23 3.94
CA ILE A 59 -0.34 9.10 4.79
C ILE A 59 -0.29 7.77 4.02
N TRP A 60 -0.90 7.72 2.84
CA TRP A 60 -1.10 6.47 2.11
C TRP A 60 0.17 5.97 1.39
N SER A 61 1.19 6.82 1.21
CA SER A 61 2.47 6.44 0.60
C SER A 61 3.48 5.87 1.58
N ARG A 62 3.29 6.06 2.89
CA ARG A 62 4.15 5.48 3.94
C ARG A 62 4.25 3.95 3.79
N THR A 63 5.38 3.40 4.18
CA THR A 63 5.64 1.96 4.14
C THR A 63 5.13 1.24 5.37
N VAL A 64 4.83 -0.04 5.22
CA VAL A 64 4.35 -0.93 6.28
C VAL A 64 5.53 -1.70 6.86
N GLY A 65 5.82 -1.46 8.14
CA GLY A 65 7.00 -2.03 8.79
C GLY A 65 8.28 -1.66 8.04
N GLU A 66 9.18 -2.62 7.90
CA GLU A 66 10.43 -2.48 7.13
C GLU A 66 10.27 -2.81 5.64
N THR A 67 9.04 -3.10 5.20
CA THR A 67 8.76 -3.52 3.83
C THR A 67 8.64 -2.32 2.88
N GLY A 68 8.73 -2.56 1.57
CA GLY A 68 8.36 -1.56 0.56
C GLY A 68 6.84 -1.42 0.32
N LEU A 69 5.98 -2.14 1.07
CA LEU A 69 4.54 -2.16 0.85
C LEU A 69 3.92 -0.86 1.38
N PRO A 70 3.22 -0.07 0.55
CA PRO A 70 2.60 1.17 1.00
C PRO A 70 1.31 0.92 1.78
N VAL A 71 1.01 1.76 2.76
CA VAL A 71 -0.23 1.72 3.55
C VAL A 71 -1.47 1.67 2.65
N ARG A 72 -1.47 2.37 1.50
CA ARG A 72 -2.57 2.35 0.53
C ARG A 72 -2.96 0.94 0.08
N ALA A 73 -2.00 0.03 -0.05
CA ALA A 73 -2.24 -1.33 -0.51
C ALA A 73 -2.97 -2.15 0.56
N VAL A 74 -2.60 -1.95 1.83
CA VAL A 74 -3.26 -2.57 2.99
C VAL A 74 -4.65 -1.99 3.19
N HIS A 75 -4.82 -0.67 3.07
CA HIS A 75 -6.13 -0.03 3.10
C HIS A 75 -7.05 -0.59 2.01
N ALA A 76 -6.58 -0.71 0.76
CA ALA A 76 -7.35 -1.32 -0.32
C ALA A 76 -7.74 -2.77 -0.02
N ALA A 77 -6.82 -3.57 0.50
CA ALA A 77 -7.10 -4.94 0.92
C ALA A 77 -8.17 -4.97 2.03
N GLN A 78 -8.13 -4.05 2.99
CA GLN A 78 -9.17 -3.94 4.03
C GLN A 78 -10.52 -3.53 3.45
N SER A 79 -10.58 -2.51 2.60
CA SER A 79 -11.83 -2.02 1.99
C SER A 79 -12.51 -3.07 1.12
N LEU A 80 -11.73 -3.93 0.46
CA LEU A 80 -12.23 -5.06 -0.32
C LEU A 80 -12.52 -6.31 0.54
N GLY A 81 -12.25 -6.24 1.85
CA GLY A 81 -12.45 -7.34 2.78
C GLY A 81 -11.50 -8.51 2.54
N PHE A 82 -10.26 -8.27 2.11
CA PHE A 82 -9.24 -9.32 1.98
C PHE A 82 -8.51 -9.63 3.29
N LEU A 83 -8.55 -8.70 4.25
CA LEU A 83 -7.94 -8.83 5.59
C LEU A 83 -9.00 -9.27 6.62
N ARG A 84 -9.46 -10.53 6.52
CA ARG A 84 -10.48 -11.09 7.44
C ARG A 84 -9.85 -12.05 8.45
N GLY A 85 -10.34 -11.98 9.69
CA GLY A 85 -9.90 -12.85 10.78
C GLY A 85 -8.39 -12.79 11.01
N THR A 86 -7.82 -13.91 11.44
CA THR A 86 -6.39 -14.09 11.70
C THR A 86 -5.65 -14.76 10.54
N ALA A 87 -6.27 -14.80 9.35
CA ALA A 87 -5.71 -15.47 8.20
C ALA A 87 -4.38 -14.77 7.78
N PRO A 88 -3.28 -15.52 7.66
CA PRO A 88 -1.97 -14.94 7.40
C PRO A 88 -1.94 -14.28 6.02
N ALA A 89 -1.27 -13.13 5.96
CA ALA A 89 -0.98 -12.44 4.72
C ALA A 89 0.47 -12.72 4.30
N ALA A 90 0.71 -12.78 2.99
CA ALA A 90 2.05 -12.94 2.44
C ALA A 90 2.39 -11.75 1.55
N LEU A 91 3.62 -11.27 1.66
CA LEU A 91 4.17 -10.28 0.75
C LEU A 91 5.04 -10.97 -0.30
N LEU A 92 4.73 -10.72 -1.57
CA LEU A 92 5.47 -11.24 -2.71
C LEU A 92 6.06 -10.09 -3.52
N ALA A 93 7.21 -10.30 -4.13
CA ALA A 93 7.88 -9.35 -5.01
C ALA A 93 8.16 -9.94 -6.40
N SER A 94 8.13 -9.08 -7.43
CA SER A 94 8.54 -9.40 -8.80
C SER A 94 9.04 -8.13 -9.50
N GLY A 95 10.35 -7.90 -9.50
CA GLY A 95 10.94 -6.64 -9.98
C GLY A 95 10.41 -5.46 -9.16
N ALA A 96 9.93 -4.41 -9.83
CA ALA A 96 9.33 -3.24 -9.17
C ALA A 96 7.90 -3.48 -8.64
N TRP A 97 7.39 -4.71 -8.64
CA TRP A 97 6.04 -5.03 -8.17
C TRP A 97 6.07 -5.70 -6.80
N LEU A 98 5.13 -5.31 -5.95
CA LEU A 98 4.79 -5.97 -4.71
C LEU A 98 3.36 -6.49 -4.78
N ARG A 99 3.09 -7.61 -4.13
CA ARG A 99 1.75 -8.19 -4.00
C ARG A 99 1.51 -8.63 -2.57
N LEU A 100 0.50 -8.01 -1.96
CA LEU A 100 -0.09 -8.49 -0.72
C LEU A 100 -1.10 -9.58 -1.09
N ARG A 101 -0.86 -10.81 -0.66
CA ARG A 101 -1.74 -11.96 -0.88
C ARG A 101 -2.38 -12.38 0.44
N THR A 102 -3.68 -12.64 0.39
CA THR A 102 -4.43 -13.26 1.47
C THR A 102 -5.24 -14.44 0.91
N PRO A 103 -5.90 -15.26 1.74
CA PRO A 103 -6.81 -16.30 1.24
C PRO A 103 -8.02 -15.76 0.47
N TYR A 104 -8.38 -14.48 0.68
CA TYR A 104 -9.60 -13.87 0.16
C TYR A 104 -9.34 -12.98 -1.07
N GLY A 105 -8.08 -12.74 -1.42
CA GLY A 105 -7.73 -11.91 -2.57
C GLY A 105 -6.28 -11.46 -2.57
N SER A 106 -5.94 -10.59 -3.52
CA SER A 106 -4.60 -10.00 -3.56
C SER A 106 -4.63 -8.58 -4.10
N ILE A 107 -3.72 -7.75 -3.60
CA ILE A 107 -3.48 -6.39 -4.07
C ILE A 107 -2.06 -6.36 -4.62
N ALA A 108 -1.92 -5.99 -5.90
CA ALA A 108 -0.63 -5.77 -6.52
C ALA A 108 -0.40 -4.27 -6.72
N VAL A 109 0.76 -3.78 -6.30
CA VAL A 109 1.17 -2.41 -6.48
C VAL A 109 2.57 -2.36 -7.08
N ARG A 110 2.80 -1.37 -7.94
CA ARG A 110 4.16 -1.05 -8.36
C ARG A 110 4.78 -0.20 -7.24
N SER A 111 5.92 -0.66 -6.73
CA SER A 111 6.79 0.17 -5.91
C SER A 111 7.23 1.35 -6.77
N ALA A 112 6.86 2.55 -6.34
CA ALA A 112 7.47 3.76 -6.86
C ALA A 112 8.79 3.88 -6.10
N GLY A 113 9.82 3.17 -6.57
CA GLY A 113 11.14 3.28 -5.98
C GLY A 113 11.57 4.75 -5.99
N LEU A 114 12.08 5.21 -4.85
CA LEU A 114 13.16 6.19 -4.82
C LEU A 114 14.14 5.83 -5.96
N GLY A 115 14.19 6.67 -7.00
CA GLY A 115 15.02 6.43 -8.18
C GLY A 115 14.23 5.99 -9.42
N ALA A 116 13.86 6.98 -10.24
CA ALA A 116 13.88 6.80 -11.67
C ALA A 116 15.31 6.38 -12.09
N GLY A 117 15.54 5.08 -12.22
CA GLY A 117 16.77 4.51 -12.73
C GLY A 117 16.43 3.41 -13.73
N LEU A 118 16.67 3.69 -15.00
CA LEU A 118 16.41 2.81 -16.14
C LEU A 118 17.12 1.46 -15.96
N GLY A 119 16.35 0.37 -16.09
CA GLY A 119 16.88 -1.00 -16.14
C GLY A 119 16.02 -1.84 -17.08
N LEU A 120 16.21 -1.65 -18.38
CA LEU A 120 15.71 -2.57 -19.40
C LEU A 120 16.54 -3.86 -19.32
N SER A 121 15.91 -4.99 -19.00
CA SER A 121 16.49 -6.30 -19.30
C SER A 121 15.69 -6.94 -20.42
N VAL A 122 16.26 -6.95 -21.62
CA VAL A 122 15.84 -7.87 -22.68
C VAL A 122 16.60 -9.18 -22.44
N ARG A 123 15.85 -10.28 -22.30
CA ARG A 123 16.27 -11.63 -22.66
C ARG A 123 15.07 -12.37 -23.23
#